data_AF-A0A4Z1BY28-F1
#
_entry.id   AF-A0A4Z1BY28-F1
#
_cell.length_a   1.000
_cell.length_b   1.000
_cell.length_c   1.000
_cell.angle_alpha   90.00
_cell.angle_beta   90.00
_cell.angle_gamma   90.00
#
_symmetry.space_group_name_H-M   'P 1'
#
loop_
_entity.id
_entity.type
_entity.pdbx_description
1 polymer ?
#
loop_
_entity_poly.entity_id
_entity_poly.type
_entity_poly.pdbx_seq_one_letter_code
_entity_poly.pdbx_strand_id
1 'polypeptide(L)'
;MKLVKLFGTALIALGLSSPAMAQQSGGQPDQVDQLAQMVGLSDDQQTEIRAILEEMQGEIQELNGQAQQLQQQIQGEIKPDYDEAAIRENAAELGEITGEIAALSTLMQAKVDSVFTEEQREQLNQRMQQMQRQMQQQRQMQQQGQGQGMQ
;
A
#
# COMPACT_ATOMS: atom_id res chain seq x y z
N MET A 1 17.88 -9.04 24.59
CA MET A 1 18.46 -8.88 23.24
C MET A 1 17.40 -8.22 22.36
N LYS A 2 17.66 -7.00 21.86
CA LYS A 2 16.71 -6.23 21.05
C LYS A 2 16.97 -6.53 19.57
N LEU A 3 16.03 -7.20 18.90
CA LEU A 3 16.09 -7.42 17.45
C LEU A 3 15.05 -6.54 16.79
N VAL A 4 15.51 -5.37 16.34
CA VAL A 4 14.79 -4.49 15.42
C VAL A 4 14.79 -5.19 14.06
N LYS A 5 13.63 -5.67 13.61
CA LYS A 5 13.47 -6.25 12.27
C LYS A 5 13.19 -5.12 11.29
N LEU A 6 14.17 -4.85 10.44
CA LEU A 6 14.11 -4.03 9.24
C LEU A 6 12.99 -4.54 8.32
N PHE A 7 11.92 -3.76 8.18
CA PHE A 7 11.01 -3.92 7.05
C PHE A 7 11.55 -3.11 5.89
N GLY A 8 12.26 -3.82 5.00
CA GLY A 8 12.80 -3.31 3.77
C GLY A 8 11.69 -2.90 2.80
N THR A 9 11.88 -1.71 2.26
CA THR A 9 11.32 -1.15 1.02
C THR A 9 10.91 -2.21 -0.02
N ALA A 10 9.62 -2.28 -0.32
CA ALA A 10 9.10 -2.87 -1.54
C ALA A 10 8.80 -1.75 -2.54
N LEU A 11 9.64 -1.65 -3.58
CA LEU A 11 9.48 -0.77 -4.73
C LEU A 11 8.17 -1.10 -5.46
N ILE A 12 7.23 -0.16 -5.50
CA ILE A 12 6.06 -0.25 -6.38
C ILE A 12 6.48 0.32 -7.74
N ALA A 13 6.49 -0.55 -8.75
CA ALA A 13 6.70 -0.18 -10.14
C ALA A 13 5.51 0.68 -10.62
N LEU A 14 5.77 1.94 -10.94
CA LEU A 14 4.80 2.85 -11.54
C LEU A 14 4.56 2.46 -13.01
N GLY A 15 3.47 1.74 -13.26
CA GLY A 15 2.92 1.51 -14.59
C GLY A 15 2.08 2.70 -15.05
N LEU A 16 2.43 3.23 -16.22
CA LEU A 16 1.74 4.33 -16.89
C LEU A 16 0.41 3.89 -17.53
N SER A 17 -0.55 4.81 -17.52
CA SER A 17 -1.72 4.96 -18.42
C SER A 17 -2.88 3.95 -18.39
N SER A 18 -4.03 4.37 -17.85
CA SER A 18 -5.21 4.81 -18.64
C SER A 18 -6.43 5.06 -17.73
N PRO A 19 -7.18 6.18 -17.88
CA PRO A 19 -8.46 6.37 -17.22
C PRO A 19 -9.56 5.73 -18.09
N ALA A 20 -9.95 4.50 -17.79
CA ALA A 20 -11.19 3.95 -18.32
C ALA A 20 -11.71 2.85 -17.39
N MET A 21 -13.01 2.92 -17.09
CA MET A 21 -13.82 1.95 -16.34
C MET A 21 -13.98 2.19 -14.82
N ALA A 22 -14.38 3.41 -14.45
CA ALA A 22 -15.20 3.62 -13.26
C ALA A 22 -16.67 3.26 -13.56
N GLN A 23 -16.99 1.97 -13.71
CA GLN A 23 -18.35 1.41 -13.59
C GLN A 23 -18.31 -0.11 -13.83
N GLN A 24 -17.91 -0.88 -12.81
CA GLN A 24 -18.41 -2.24 -12.64
C GLN A 24 -18.36 -2.65 -11.17
N SER A 25 -19.34 -2.20 -10.40
CA SER A 25 -19.67 -2.74 -9.08
C SER A 25 -20.26 -4.15 -9.28
N GLY A 26 -19.41 -5.16 -9.42
CA GLY A 26 -19.83 -6.53 -9.63
C GLY A 26 -18.65 -7.49 -9.73
N GLY A 27 -18.31 -8.12 -8.59
CA GLY A 27 -17.61 -9.41 -8.57
C GLY A 27 -16.27 -9.50 -7.83
N GLN A 28 -15.70 -8.39 -7.34
CA GLN A 28 -14.54 -8.45 -6.43
C GLN A 28 -15.03 -8.12 -5.01
N PRO A 29 -14.83 -9.00 -4.01
CA PRO A 29 -15.22 -8.69 -2.65
C PRO A 29 -14.43 -7.47 -2.14
N ASP A 30 -15.13 -6.51 -1.55
CA ASP A 30 -14.55 -5.34 -0.89
C ASP A 30 -13.44 -5.79 0.07
N GLN A 31 -12.34 -5.03 0.15
CA GLN A 31 -11.22 -5.34 1.05
C GLN A 31 -11.70 -5.38 2.51
N VAL A 32 -12.65 -4.52 2.86
CA VAL A 32 -13.27 -4.53 4.19
C VAL A 32 -14.14 -5.76 4.40
N ASP A 33 -14.87 -6.23 3.37
CA ASP A 33 -15.65 -7.47 3.45
C ASP A 33 -14.76 -8.70 3.64
N GLN A 34 -13.60 -8.75 2.96
CA GLN A 34 -12.63 -9.83 3.12
C GLN A 34 -12.05 -9.84 4.54
N LEU A 35 -11.73 -8.65 5.07
CA LEU A 35 -11.26 -8.48 6.43
C LEU A 35 -12.35 -8.88 7.44
N ALA A 36 -13.61 -8.52 7.19
CA ALA A 36 -14.75 -8.91 8.00
C ALA A 36 -14.93 -10.43 8.07
N GLN A 37 -14.81 -11.13 6.94
CA GLN A 37 -14.81 -12.60 6.91
C GLN A 37 -13.58 -13.20 7.60
N MET A 38 -12.48 -12.44 7.69
CA MET A 38 -11.23 -12.88 8.30
C MET A 38 -11.26 -12.84 9.83
N VAL A 39 -11.85 -11.81 10.43
CA VAL A 39 -11.79 -11.62 11.89
C VAL A 39 -13.16 -11.42 12.55
N GLY A 40 -14.24 -11.54 11.78
CA GLY A 40 -15.60 -11.34 12.28
C GLY A 40 -15.86 -9.89 12.68
N LEU A 41 -15.64 -8.96 11.75
CA LEU A 41 -15.96 -7.55 11.99
C LEU A 41 -17.47 -7.33 12.09
N SER A 42 -17.88 -6.54 13.08
CA SER A 42 -19.26 -6.02 13.15
C SER A 42 -19.52 -4.99 12.04
N ASP A 43 -20.80 -4.74 11.74
CA ASP A 43 -21.20 -3.75 10.73
C ASP A 43 -20.70 -2.34 11.07
N ASP A 44 -20.68 -1.99 12.36
CA ASP A 44 -20.15 -0.72 12.85
C ASP A 44 -18.63 -0.61 12.60
N GLN A 45 -17.87 -1.67 12.93
CA GLN A 45 -16.43 -1.72 12.67
C GLN A 45 -16.11 -1.64 11.18
N GLN A 46 -16.90 -2.32 10.33
CA GLN A 46 -16.74 -2.24 8.87
C GLN A 46 -17.00 -0.82 8.37
N THR A 47 -18.04 -0.16 8.88
CA THR A 47 -18.38 1.22 8.52
C THR A 47 -17.27 2.19 8.92
N GLU A 48 -16.73 2.04 10.13
CA GLU A 48 -15.62 2.84 10.63
C GLU A 48 -14.34 2.64 9.80
N ILE A 49 -13.99 1.39 9.48
CA ILE A 49 -12.84 1.08 8.63
C ILE A 49 -13.01 1.69 7.23
N ARG A 50 -14.20 1.58 6.62
CA ARG A 50 -14.45 2.20 5.31
C ARG A 50 -14.27 3.72 5.36
N ALA A 51 -14.79 4.39 6.39
CA ALA A 51 -14.64 5.82 6.55
C ALA A 51 -13.16 6.23 6.67
N ILE A 52 -12.37 5.50 7.48
CA ILE A 52 -10.92 5.74 7.62
C ILE A 52 -10.21 5.56 6.27
N LEU A 53 -10.54 4.51 5.53
CA LEU A 53 -9.92 4.24 4.22
C LEU A 53 -10.30 5.31 3.21
N GLU A 54 -11.57 5.70 3.11
CA GLU A 54 -12.04 6.72 2.16
C GLU A 54 -11.39 8.08 2.42
N GLU A 55 -11.38 8.55 3.67
CA GLU A 55 -10.77 9.83 4.06
C GLU A 55 -9.28 9.86 3.69
N MET A 56 -8.51 8.90 4.19
CA MET A 56 -7.07 8.93 4.07
C MET A 56 -6.58 8.56 2.66
N GLN A 57 -7.30 7.70 1.95
CA GLN A 57 -6.96 7.37 0.58
C GLN A 57 -7.26 8.54 -0.37
N GLY A 58 -8.27 9.36 -0.08
CA GLY A 58 -8.52 10.62 -0.78
C GLY A 58 -7.34 11.59 -0.66
N GLU A 59 -6.88 11.84 0.57
CA GLU A 59 -5.73 12.72 0.83
C GLU A 59 -4.44 12.19 0.16
N ILE A 60 -4.16 10.89 0.29
CA ILE A 60 -3.00 10.28 -0.35
C ILE A 60 -3.08 10.36 -1.87
N GLN A 61 -4.25 10.21 -2.48
CA GLN A 61 -4.43 10.34 -3.93
C GLN A 61 -4.14 11.77 -4.41
N GLU A 62 -4.61 12.77 -3.67
CA GLU A 62 -4.32 14.17 -3.96
C GLU A 62 -2.81 14.45 -3.91
N LEU A 63 -2.16 14.04 -2.82
CA LEU A 63 -0.72 14.20 -2.63
C LEU A 63 0.10 13.46 -3.71
N ASN A 64 -0.33 12.27 -4.12
CA ASN A 64 0.32 11.55 -5.24
C ASN A 64 0.20 12.33 -6.56
N GLY A 65 -0.93 12.99 -6.81
CA GLY A 65 -1.11 13.85 -7.97
C GLY A 65 -0.12 15.04 -7.95
N GLN A 66 0.02 15.70 -6.81
CA GLN A 66 0.97 16.79 -6.61
C GLN A 66 2.43 16.32 -6.78
N ALA A 67 2.78 15.17 -6.18
CA ALA A 67 4.12 14.58 -6.33
C ALA A 67 4.46 14.27 -7.80
N GLN A 68 3.52 13.73 -8.57
CA GLN A 68 3.71 13.48 -10.01
C GLN A 68 3.93 14.77 -10.79
N GLN A 69 3.21 15.84 -10.45
CA GLN A 69 3.38 17.14 -11.08
C GLN A 69 4.76 17.73 -10.79
N LEU A 70 5.21 17.71 -9.54
CA LEU A 70 6.55 18.16 -9.16
C LEU A 70 7.64 17.34 -9.87
N GLN A 71 7.47 16.02 -9.96
CA GLN A 71 8.40 15.16 -10.67
C GLN A 71 8.49 15.51 -12.17
N GLN A 72 7.37 15.92 -12.79
CA GLN A 72 7.36 16.40 -14.18
C GLN A 72 8.05 17.76 -14.31
N GLN A 73 7.83 18.68 -13.36
CA GLN A 73 8.49 19.99 -13.35
C GLN A 73 10.01 19.85 -13.20
N ILE A 74 10.48 19.00 -12.29
CA ILE A 74 11.92 18.68 -12.13
C ILE A 74 12.50 18.10 -13.43
N GLN A 75 11.80 17.16 -14.07
CA GLN A 75 12.25 16.60 -15.36
C GLN A 75 12.24 17.64 -16.48
N GLY A 76 11.32 18.61 -16.44
CA GLY A 76 11.24 19.72 -17.38
C GLY A 76 12.44 20.68 -17.32
N GLU A 77 13.17 20.70 -16.20
CA GLU A 77 14.42 21.45 -16.07
C GLU A 77 15.63 20.74 -16.68
N ILE A 78 15.47 19.57 -17.29
CA ILE A 78 16.53 18.93 -18.09
C ILE A 78 16.63 19.63 -19.44
N LYS A 79 17.29 20.80 -19.45
CA LYS A 79 17.47 21.69 -20.61
C LYS A 79 18.80 22.49 -20.51
N PRO A 80 19.30 23.09 -21.61
CA PRO A 80 20.58 23.81 -21.61
C PRO A 80 20.66 25.01 -20.63
N ASP A 81 19.53 25.65 -20.37
CA ASP A 81 19.34 26.81 -19.50
C ASP A 81 18.55 26.44 -18.23
N TYR A 82 18.84 25.28 -17.66
CA TYR A 82 18.17 24.78 -16.46
C TYR A 82 18.24 25.79 -15.30
N ASP A 83 17.16 25.82 -14.50
CA ASP A 83 17.11 26.59 -13.27
C ASP A 83 17.40 25.68 -12.07
N GLU A 84 18.61 25.80 -11.50
CA GLU A 84 19.01 25.03 -10.32
C GLU A 84 18.13 25.32 -9.11
N ALA A 85 17.69 26.57 -8.93
CA ALA A 85 16.86 26.94 -7.78
C ALA A 85 15.49 26.27 -7.90
N ALA A 86 14.87 26.29 -9.09
CA ALA A 86 13.61 25.60 -9.35
C ALA A 86 13.73 24.08 -9.16
N ILE A 87 14.83 23.45 -9.60
CA ILE A 87 15.07 22.02 -9.35
C ILE A 87 15.09 21.72 -7.85
N ARG A 88 15.84 22.52 -7.07
CA ARG A 88 16.00 22.31 -5.62
C ARG A 88 14.71 22.56 -4.84
N GLU A 89 13.96 23.60 -5.21
CA GLU A 89 12.68 23.95 -4.61
C GLU A 89 11.66 22.83 -4.84
N ASN A 90 11.44 22.44 -6.10
CA ASN A 90 10.50 21.37 -6.43
C ASN A 90 10.90 20.02 -5.81
N ALA A 91 12.21 19.75 -5.70
CA ALA A 91 12.70 18.53 -5.05
C ALA A 91 12.48 18.54 -3.53
N ALA A 92 12.59 19.71 -2.88
CA ALA A 92 12.30 19.86 -1.46
C ALA A 92 10.80 19.61 -1.19
N GLU A 93 9.92 20.25 -1.97
CA GLU A 93 8.47 20.07 -1.86
C GLU A 93 8.07 18.60 -2.14
N LEU A 94 8.67 17.96 -3.14
CA LEU A 94 8.47 16.53 -3.40
C LEU A 94 8.88 15.66 -2.21
N GLY A 95 9.95 16.03 -1.51
CA GLY A 95 10.40 15.37 -0.29
C GLY A 95 9.39 15.51 0.86
N GLU A 96 8.83 16.70 1.05
CA GLU A 96 7.78 16.96 2.05
C GLU A 96 6.53 16.14 1.77
N ILE A 97 6.03 16.17 0.52
CA ILE A 97 4.85 15.38 0.10
C ILE A 97 5.08 13.88 0.28
N THR A 98 6.26 13.38 -0.08
CA THR A 98 6.60 11.96 0.12
C THR A 98 6.59 11.58 1.61
N GLY A 99 7.09 12.48 2.46
CA GLY A 99 7.05 12.33 3.91
C GLY A 99 5.62 12.27 4.45
N GLU A 100 4.75 13.16 3.97
CA GLU A 100 3.35 13.22 4.37
C GLU A 100 2.58 11.96 3.93
N ILE A 101 2.80 11.49 2.70
CA ILE A 101 2.20 10.23 2.22
C ILE A 101 2.62 9.05 3.11
N ALA A 102 3.89 8.99 3.54
CA ALA A 102 4.37 7.94 4.44
C ALA A 102 3.72 8.05 5.83
N ALA A 103 3.55 9.27 6.34
CA ALA A 103 2.86 9.52 7.61
C ALA A 103 1.38 9.12 7.54
N LEU A 104 0.65 9.57 6.53
CA LEU A 104 -0.76 9.22 6.30
C LEU A 104 -0.94 7.71 6.12
N SER A 105 -0.08 7.05 5.35
CA SER A 105 -0.13 5.59 5.19
C SER A 105 0.03 4.85 6.52
N THR A 106 0.95 5.32 7.37
CA THR A 106 1.18 4.74 8.70
C THR A 106 0.00 5.01 9.64
N LEU A 107 -0.54 6.23 9.61
CA LEU A 107 -1.70 6.62 10.41
C LEU A 107 -2.95 5.84 9.99
N MET A 108 -3.13 5.59 8.69
CA MET A 108 -4.23 4.76 8.18
C MET A 108 -4.17 3.36 8.74
N GLN A 109 -2.98 2.75 8.70
CA GLN A 109 -2.77 1.43 9.30
C GLN A 109 -3.07 1.44 10.81
N ALA A 110 -2.58 2.45 11.53
CA ALA A 110 -2.80 2.57 12.98
C ALA A 110 -4.28 2.78 13.34
N LYS A 111 -5.00 3.60 12.56
CA LYS A 111 -6.44 3.86 12.76
C LYS A 111 -7.27 2.62 12.48
N VAL A 112 -7.06 1.94 11.35
CA VAL A 112 -7.74 0.67 11.04
C VAL A 112 -7.47 -0.37 12.13
N ASP A 113 -6.21 -0.49 12.56
CA ASP A 113 -5.82 -1.39 13.63
C ASP A 113 -6.60 -1.10 14.93
N SER A 114 -6.76 0.18 15.29
CA SER A 114 -7.48 0.61 16.51
C SER A 114 -8.96 0.23 16.56
N VAL A 115 -9.58 -0.09 15.41
CA VAL A 115 -10.98 -0.53 15.33
C VAL A 115 -11.13 -2.00 15.78
N PHE A 116 -10.08 -2.81 15.68
CA PHE A 116 -10.12 -4.22 16.08
C PHE A 116 -10.03 -4.40 17.60
N THR A 117 -10.71 -5.43 18.12
CA THR A 117 -10.45 -5.95 19.48
C THR A 117 -9.13 -6.73 19.53
N GLU A 118 -8.61 -6.97 20.73
CA GLU A 118 -7.41 -7.80 20.94
C GLU A 118 -7.59 -9.21 20.36
N GLU A 119 -8.75 -9.84 20.57
CA GLU A 119 -9.05 -11.16 20.03
C GLU A 119 -9.06 -11.17 18.49
N GLN A 120 -9.60 -10.12 17.87
CA GLN A 120 -9.61 -9.96 16.41
C GLN A 120 -8.19 -9.78 15.85
N ARG A 121 -7.33 -9.02 16.55
CA ARG A 121 -5.91 -8.84 16.20
C ARG A 121 -5.14 -10.16 16.28
N GLU A 122 -5.35 -10.93 17.34
CA GLU A 122 -4.75 -12.25 17.48
C GLU A 122 -5.21 -13.20 16.38
N GLN A 123 -6.51 -13.22 16.08
CA GLN A 123 -7.07 -14.05 15.01
C GLN A 123 -6.49 -13.68 13.65
N LEU A 124 -6.37 -12.39 13.35
CA LEU A 124 -5.75 -11.89 12.13
C LEU A 124 -4.32 -12.41 12.00
N ASN A 125 -3.52 -12.23 13.05
CA ASN A 125 -2.12 -12.66 13.08
C ASN A 125 -1.99 -14.18 12.86
N GLN A 126 -2.84 -14.98 13.51
CA GLN A 126 -2.86 -16.43 13.32
C GLN A 126 -3.18 -16.81 11.86
N ARG A 127 -4.18 -16.19 11.23
CA ARG A 127 -4.53 -16.46 9.83
C ARG A 127 -3.43 -16.02 8.88
N MET A 128 -2.81 -14.86 9.10
CA MET A 128 -1.68 -14.38 8.30
C MET A 128 -0.48 -15.34 8.36
N GLN A 129 -0.16 -15.86 9.54
CA GLN A 129 0.91 -16.86 9.68
C GLN A 129 0.58 -18.18 8.97
N GLN A 130 -0.69 -18.62 9.00
CA GLN A 130 -1.12 -19.82 8.26
C GLN A 130 -0.98 -19.63 6.76
N MET A 131 -1.42 -18.48 6.23
CA MET A 131 -1.26 -18.16 4.80
C MET A 131 0.20 -18.09 4.39
N GLN A 132 1.07 -17.46 5.19
CA GLN A 132 2.50 -17.42 4.92
C GLN A 132 3.12 -18.83 4.86
N ARG A 133 2.74 -19.73 5.77
CA ARG A 133 3.20 -21.12 5.74
C ARG A 133 2.74 -21.86 4.49
N GLN A 134 1.48 -21.70 4.08
CA GLN A 134 0.97 -22.32 2.85
C GLN A 134 1.70 -21.80 1.61
N MET A 135 1.93 -20.49 1.53
CA MET A 135 2.69 -19.87 0.44
C MET A 135 4.12 -20.41 0.37
N GLN A 136 4.80 -20.57 1.50
CA GLN A 136 6.14 -21.15 1.55
C GLN A 136 6.15 -22.61 1.07
N GLN A 137 5.17 -23.42 1.48
CA GLN A 137 5.04 -24.82 1.03
C GLN A 137 4.79 -24.91 -0.48
N GLN A 138 3.90 -24.07 -1.03
CA GLN A 138 3.65 -24.03 -2.48
C GLN A 138 4.91 -23.64 -3.26
N ARG A 139 5.67 -22.64 -2.79
CA ARG A 139 6.94 -22.26 -3.43
C ARG A 139 7.96 -23.40 -3.42
N GLN A 140 8.03 -24.17 -2.33
CA GLN A 140 8.93 -25.33 -2.24
C GLN A 140 8.51 -26.46 -3.19
N MET A 141 7.21 -26.69 -3.35
CA MET A 141 6.68 -27.69 -4.28
C MET A 141 6.93 -27.29 -5.74
N GLN A 142 6.73 -26.02 -6.10
CA GLN A 142 7.01 -25.51 -7.45
C GLN A 142 8.50 -25.63 -7.83
N GLN A 143 9.40 -25.35 -6.88
CA GLN A 143 10.84 -25.52 -7.08
C GLN A 143 11.24 -26.99 -7.27
N GLN A 144 10.61 -27.92 -6.55
CA GLN A 144 10.87 -29.36 -6.72
C GLN A 144 10.28 -29.92 -8.03
N GLY A 145 9.11 -29.43 -8.47
CA GLY A 145 8.49 -29.85 -9.72
C GLY A 145 9.24 -29.38 -10.98
N GLN A 146 9.87 -28.20 -10.95
CA GLN A 146 10.70 -27.72 -12.08
C GLN A 146 12.05 -28.45 -12.18
N GLY A 147 12.57 -29.01 -11.08
CA GLY A 147 13.81 -29.81 -11.09
C GLY A 147 13.68 -31.21 -11.69
N GLN A 148 12.47 -31.77 -11.76
CA GLN A 148 12.22 -33.09 -12.38
C GLN A 148 11.81 -33.02 -13.86
N GLY A 149 11.45 -31.83 -14.37
CA GLY A 149 11.14 -31.62 -15.79
C GLY A 149 12.35 -31.35 -16.70
N MET A 150 13.57 -31.34 -16.15
CA MET A 150 14.84 -31.12 -16.86
C MET A 150 15.77 -32.34 -16.84
N GLN A 151 15.19 -33.55 -16.74
CA GLN A 151 15.90 -34.83 -16.95
C GLN A 151 15.32 -35.57 -18.15
#